data_AF-A0A7H5ET90-F1
#
_entry.id   AF-A0A7H5ET90-F1
#
_cell.length_a   1.000
_cell.length_b   1.000
_cell.length_c   1.000
_cell.angle_alpha   90.00
_cell.angle_beta   90.00
_cell.angle_gamma   90.00
#
_symmetry.space_group_name_H-M   'P 1'
#
loop_
_entity.id
_entity.type
_entity.pdbx_description
1 polymer ?
#
loop_
_entity_poly.entity_id
_entity_poly.type
_entity_poly.pdbx_seq_one_letter_code
_entity_poly.pdbx_strand_id
1 'polypeptide(L)'
;MRYWLLSVLLIIGHGLLAQEASALDCADGIDNDGDGLIDCDDPGCQELPNLGCDICPGGLSFADTVLFFNQNCGNQVGELVNALGVADWSEEDTDRPAILSLGRGGVLRLGFTNNQMINSGNGTPDLWLFEVGVAAERSSIALRPVDLSTRDAMIAAGLPDEDGEGYFTVGILEGATTGIDIDAVLPGFANGALRYDAVQIRDIQGGDCAGPATGADIDAVCAVSSAPPVDCRGISGGSARLDACGVCLEPNDPAFNQSCADCAGVPNGQSVVDSCGTCILATSPRFNAACTDCTGTLFGSAIVDSCGLCLQPGDTLFNRTCFDCFGEPAGPARIDSCGICLLPSDPEFNRACADCAGTPNGLAVFDECGFCLLPTDTTFNQRCADQLPLFVPSGFSPNDDGVNDVLRIYKSQDIRARVRACRIYDRWGGLIAQTGPAVFTDRADLWRGREAASGVYVYVVEVQYQDGTVRLVKGSVTLIR
;
A
#
# COMPACT_ATOMS: atom_id res chain seq x y z
N MET A 1 27.63 24.75 89.06
CA MET A 1 26.94 26.02 88.77
C MET A 1 26.58 26.02 87.29
N ARG A 2 25.31 26.35 86.99
CA ARG A 2 24.66 26.35 85.68
C ARG A 2 25.44 27.11 84.60
N TYR A 3 25.55 26.55 83.39
CA TYR A 3 25.59 27.35 82.17
C TYR A 3 24.72 26.71 81.07
N TRP A 4 23.69 27.49 80.75
CA TRP A 4 22.70 27.50 79.67
C TRP A 4 22.93 26.60 78.44
N LEU A 5 21.95 25.72 78.19
CA LEU A 5 21.65 25.17 76.86
C LEU A 5 20.94 26.26 76.03
N LEU A 6 21.58 26.72 74.96
CA LEU A 6 20.95 27.43 73.86
C LEU A 6 20.58 26.40 72.80
N SER A 7 19.29 26.09 72.72
CA SER A 7 18.70 25.30 71.65
C SER A 7 18.71 26.12 70.37
N VAL A 8 19.69 25.89 69.49
CA VAL A 8 19.61 26.31 68.09
C VAL A 8 18.72 25.31 67.38
N LEU A 9 17.47 25.73 67.14
CA LEU A 9 16.57 25.08 66.20
C LEU A 9 17.17 25.29 64.81
N LEU A 10 17.93 24.33 64.30
CA LEU A 10 18.36 24.33 62.90
C LEU A 10 17.10 24.04 62.08
N ILE A 11 16.56 25.09 61.46
CA ILE A 11 15.49 24.98 60.49
C ILE A 11 16.04 24.15 59.32
N ILE A 12 15.40 23.01 59.10
CA ILE A 12 15.52 22.19 57.91
C ILE A 12 15.13 23.08 56.72
N GLY A 13 16.12 23.58 56.00
CA GLY A 13 15.98 24.07 54.64
C GLY A 13 16.45 22.99 53.68
N HIS A 14 15.70 21.89 53.55
CA HIS A 14 15.79 21.08 52.33
C HIS A 14 15.02 21.86 51.26
N GLY A 15 15.64 22.96 50.79
CA GLY A 15 15.35 23.40 49.44
C GLY A 15 15.84 22.28 48.55
N LEU A 16 14.92 21.64 47.83
CA LEU A 16 15.27 21.16 46.50
C LEU A 16 15.76 22.40 45.76
N LEU A 17 17.06 22.67 45.85
CA LEU A 17 17.72 23.57 44.92
C LEU A 17 17.59 22.82 43.59
N ALA A 18 16.90 23.42 42.62
CA ALA A 18 17.13 23.03 41.23
C ALA A 18 18.64 23.06 41.03
N GLN A 19 19.23 22.04 40.41
CA GLN A 19 20.68 21.99 40.20
C GLN A 19 20.90 22.15 38.71
N GLU A 20 21.87 22.95 38.33
CA GLU A 20 22.27 23.17 36.94
C GLU A 20 23.11 21.98 36.45
N ALA A 21 22.43 20.88 36.15
CA ALA A 21 23.08 19.59 35.91
C ALA A 21 22.33 18.72 34.90
N SER A 22 21.53 19.34 34.02
CA SER A 22 20.93 18.65 32.87
C SER A 22 21.45 19.25 31.56
N ALA A 23 21.48 18.45 30.49
CA ALA A 23 21.93 18.89 29.17
C ALA A 23 21.32 20.24 28.73
N LEU A 24 20.01 20.42 28.98
CA LEU A 24 19.28 21.63 28.59
C LEU A 24 19.54 22.80 29.54
N ASP A 25 19.53 22.56 30.85
CA ASP A 25 19.78 23.61 31.85
C ASP A 25 21.22 24.16 31.73
N CYS A 26 22.14 23.35 31.21
CA CYS A 26 23.53 23.72 30.96
C CYS A 26 23.77 24.42 29.61
N ALA A 27 22.70 24.76 28.87
CA ALA A 27 22.76 25.39 27.55
C ALA A 27 21.63 26.41 27.29
N ASP A 28 20.88 26.83 28.32
CA ASP A 28 19.71 27.70 28.17
C ASP A 28 19.99 29.18 28.50
N GLY A 29 21.17 29.50 29.04
CA GLY A 29 21.56 30.87 29.42
C GLY A 29 20.95 31.35 30.72
N ILE A 30 20.40 30.47 31.55
CA ILE A 30 19.70 30.78 32.80
C ILE A 30 20.45 30.16 33.98
N ASP A 31 20.65 30.97 35.01
CA ASP A 31 21.12 30.53 36.34
C ASP A 31 19.97 29.77 37.03
N ASN A 32 19.95 28.46 36.84
CA ASN A 32 18.82 27.60 37.18
C ASN A 32 18.77 27.27 38.68
N ASP A 33 19.92 27.35 39.38
CA ASP A 33 20.03 27.10 40.81
C ASP A 33 20.18 28.36 41.69
N GLY A 34 20.44 29.51 41.05
CA GLY A 34 20.52 30.84 41.67
C GLY A 34 21.86 31.14 42.33
N ASP A 35 22.94 30.43 41.99
CA ASP A 35 24.26 30.61 42.58
C ASP A 35 25.10 31.72 41.90
N GLY A 36 24.62 32.23 40.76
CA GLY A 36 25.20 33.32 39.98
C GLY A 36 26.12 32.87 38.83
N LEU A 37 26.23 31.57 38.58
CA LEU A 37 26.86 30.98 37.40
C LEU A 37 25.77 30.53 36.41
N ILE A 38 26.14 30.36 35.13
CA ILE A 38 25.24 29.91 34.07
C ILE A 38 25.95 28.91 33.15
N ASP A 39 25.18 27.99 32.61
CA ASP A 39 25.56 26.97 31.65
C ASP A 39 26.89 26.28 32.04
N CYS A 40 27.79 26.09 31.06
CA CYS A 40 29.11 25.52 31.29
C CYS A 40 30.03 26.36 32.22
N ASP A 41 29.67 27.59 32.62
CA ASP A 41 30.41 28.27 33.69
C ASP A 41 30.03 27.74 35.09
N ASP A 42 28.92 27.00 35.21
CA ASP A 42 28.47 26.32 36.42
C ASP A 42 29.23 25.00 36.67
N PRO A 43 29.72 24.74 37.90
CA PRO A 43 30.41 23.50 38.25
C PRO A 43 29.56 22.22 38.09
N GLY A 44 28.24 22.31 38.25
CA GLY A 44 27.31 21.20 38.03
C GLY A 44 27.30 20.74 36.57
N CYS A 45 27.38 21.68 35.63
CA CYS A 45 27.47 21.38 34.21
C CYS A 45 28.80 20.76 33.79
N GLN A 46 29.87 21.03 34.55
CA GLN A 46 31.18 20.41 34.35
C GLN A 46 31.22 18.93 34.78
N GLU A 47 30.22 18.46 35.53
CA GLU A 47 30.09 17.04 35.90
C GLU A 47 29.37 16.21 34.83
N LEU A 48 28.80 16.85 33.79
CA LEU A 48 28.20 16.14 32.66
C LEU A 48 29.28 15.34 31.89
N PRO A 49 28.95 14.11 31.44
CA PRO A 49 29.89 13.25 30.73
C PRO A 49 30.21 13.76 29.31
N ASN A 50 31.07 13.05 28.58
CA ASN A 50 31.48 13.35 27.20
C ASN A 50 32.17 14.71 26.93
N LEU A 51 32.55 15.44 27.99
CA LEU A 51 33.38 16.66 27.89
C LEU A 51 32.73 17.76 27.03
N GLY A 52 31.39 17.84 27.01
CA GLY A 52 30.66 18.82 26.21
C GLY A 52 31.14 20.25 26.45
N CYS A 53 31.24 20.65 27.72
CA CYS A 53 31.70 21.98 28.12
C CYS A 53 33.18 22.26 27.86
N ASP A 54 34.03 21.23 27.76
CA ASP A 54 35.45 21.41 27.40
C ASP A 54 35.62 21.75 25.92
N ILE A 55 34.80 21.13 25.06
CA ILE A 55 34.83 21.36 23.61
C ILE A 55 34.13 22.68 23.28
N CYS A 56 33.04 22.97 23.99
CA CYS A 56 32.14 24.07 23.73
C CYS A 56 31.91 24.91 24.99
N PRO A 57 32.83 25.84 25.26
CA PRO A 57 32.80 26.64 26.49
C PRO A 57 31.61 27.60 26.47
N GLY A 58 30.94 27.74 27.61
CA GLY A 58 29.81 28.64 27.82
C GLY A 58 28.41 28.08 27.52
N GLY A 59 28.28 26.85 26.99
CA GLY A 59 27.01 26.10 26.86
C GLY A 59 25.97 26.62 25.86
N LEU A 60 25.87 27.94 25.64
CA LEU A 60 24.99 28.55 24.63
C LEU A 60 25.35 28.21 23.18
N SER A 61 26.48 27.54 22.95
CA SER A 61 26.95 27.13 21.62
C SER A 61 26.26 25.85 21.09
N PHE A 62 25.55 25.12 21.94
CA PHE A 62 24.86 23.90 21.56
C PHE A 62 23.58 24.19 20.76
N ALA A 63 23.13 23.20 19.99
CA ALA A 63 21.84 23.29 19.32
C ALA A 63 20.69 23.18 20.32
N ASP A 64 19.69 24.05 20.19
CA ASP A 64 18.65 24.26 21.19
C ASP A 64 17.24 23.91 20.68
N THR A 65 17.09 23.59 19.40
CA THR A 65 15.79 23.24 18.84
C THR A 65 15.86 22.14 17.79
N VAL A 66 14.83 21.29 17.74
CA VAL A 66 14.65 20.32 16.64
C VAL A 66 13.74 20.95 15.58
N LEU A 67 14.30 21.16 14.38
CA LEU A 67 13.59 21.74 13.24
C LEU A 67 12.87 20.66 12.41
N PHE A 68 13.46 19.47 12.34
CA PHE A 68 12.91 18.35 11.58
C PHE A 68 13.52 17.05 12.07
N PHE A 69 12.71 16.00 12.13
CA PHE A 69 13.18 14.64 12.35
C PHE A 69 12.34 13.68 11.52
N ASN A 70 13.01 12.80 10.79
CA ASN A 70 12.38 11.71 10.07
C ASN A 70 13.27 10.47 10.15
N GLN A 71 12.67 9.36 10.58
CA GLN A 71 13.30 8.06 10.65
C GLN A 71 12.37 7.00 10.05
N ASN A 72 12.98 5.91 9.62
CA ASN A 72 12.39 4.86 8.81
C ASN A 72 12.55 3.47 9.44
N CYS A 73 13.19 3.40 10.60
CA CYS A 73 13.17 2.23 11.49
C CYS A 73 12.11 2.46 12.56
N GLY A 74 10.95 1.79 12.44
CA GLY A 74 9.67 2.13 13.09
C GLY A 74 9.58 2.20 14.63
N ASN A 75 10.69 2.15 15.37
CA ASN A 75 10.76 2.50 16.79
C ASN A 75 11.83 3.59 16.98
N GLN A 76 11.43 4.78 17.46
CA GLN A 76 12.38 5.79 17.89
C GLN A 76 13.21 5.26 19.04
N VAL A 77 14.53 5.38 18.93
CA VAL A 77 15.43 5.10 20.04
C VAL A 77 15.91 6.44 20.53
N GLY A 78 15.29 6.89 21.62
CA GLY A 78 15.55 8.19 22.24
C GLY A 78 14.42 9.18 22.05
N GLU A 79 14.39 10.21 22.90
CA GLU A 79 13.51 11.37 22.74
C GLU A 79 14.21 12.42 21.87
N LEU A 80 13.47 13.29 21.19
CA LEU A 80 14.06 14.33 20.34
C LEU A 80 14.97 15.30 21.11
N VAL A 81 14.65 15.52 22.38
CA VAL A 81 15.41 16.39 23.29
C VAL A 81 16.80 15.84 23.62
N ASN A 82 17.03 14.55 23.40
CA ASN A 82 18.32 13.90 23.65
C ASN A 82 19.43 14.35 22.71
N ALA A 83 19.13 15.14 21.67
CA ALA A 83 20.13 15.68 20.75
C ALA A 83 20.38 17.19 20.98
N LEU A 84 19.81 17.76 22.05
CA LEU A 84 19.81 19.18 22.35
C LEU A 84 20.60 19.47 23.64
N GLY A 85 21.21 20.64 23.71
CA GLY A 85 21.99 21.05 24.88
C GLY A 85 23.35 20.36 24.96
N VAL A 86 23.96 20.42 26.14
CA VAL A 86 25.29 19.85 26.40
C VAL A 86 25.23 18.32 26.34
N ALA A 87 26.24 17.71 25.73
CA ALA A 87 26.43 16.26 25.71
C ALA A 87 26.33 15.65 27.13
N ASP A 88 25.46 14.66 27.33
CA ASP A 88 25.20 14.06 28.65
C ASP A 88 25.16 12.53 28.66
N TRP A 89 25.49 11.88 27.54
CA TRP A 89 25.51 10.42 27.48
C TRP A 89 26.64 9.78 28.30
N SER A 90 26.33 8.68 29.01
CA SER A 90 27.29 7.90 29.79
C SER A 90 27.10 6.39 29.57
N GLU A 91 28.21 5.65 29.48
CA GLU A 91 28.21 4.17 29.46
C GLU A 91 27.75 3.55 30.80
N GLU A 92 27.82 4.31 31.90
CA GLU A 92 27.57 3.80 33.26
C GLU A 92 26.10 3.91 33.69
N ASP A 93 25.30 4.76 33.04
CA ASP A 93 23.88 4.95 33.36
C ASP A 93 22.98 4.12 32.41
N THR A 94 22.51 2.98 32.91
CA THR A 94 21.70 2.03 32.13
C THR A 94 20.20 2.36 32.09
N ASP A 95 19.71 3.36 32.84
CA ASP A 95 18.27 3.66 32.96
C ASP A 95 17.72 4.57 31.83
N ARG A 96 18.58 5.05 30.92
CA ARG A 96 18.19 5.81 29.73
C ARG A 96 19.16 5.55 28.58
N PRO A 97 18.70 5.41 27.32
CA PRO A 97 19.47 5.97 26.23
C PRO A 97 19.27 7.49 26.26
N ALA A 98 20.32 8.23 26.60
CA ALA A 98 20.41 9.69 26.42
C ALA A 98 20.76 10.10 24.98
N ILE A 99 20.72 9.15 24.03
CA ILE A 99 20.99 9.38 22.60
C ILE A 99 19.71 9.47 21.80
N LEU A 100 19.79 10.07 20.62
CA LEU A 100 18.80 10.01 19.55
C LEU A 100 19.39 9.27 18.36
N SER A 101 18.89 8.06 18.08
CA SER A 101 19.30 7.28 16.91
C SER A 101 18.53 7.71 15.67
N LEU A 102 19.23 7.95 14.55
CA LEU A 102 18.61 8.41 13.30
C LEU A 102 17.88 7.29 12.56
N GLY A 103 18.25 6.03 12.74
CA GLY A 103 17.78 4.95 11.87
C GLY A 103 18.41 5.01 10.48
N ARG A 104 18.09 3.99 9.67
CA ARG A 104 18.68 3.79 8.34
C ARG A 104 18.23 4.83 7.31
N GLY A 105 19.06 5.82 7.01
CA GLY A 105 18.71 6.93 6.11
C GLY A 105 17.87 8.01 6.80
N GLY A 106 17.88 8.03 8.13
CA GLY A 106 17.22 9.06 8.92
C GLY A 106 17.82 10.44 8.70
N VAL A 107 17.03 11.46 9.01
CA VAL A 107 17.41 12.86 8.89
C VAL A 107 17.00 13.59 10.16
N LEU A 108 17.98 14.25 10.77
CA LEU A 108 17.80 15.15 11.89
C LEU A 108 18.24 16.56 11.46
N ARG A 109 17.43 17.57 11.77
CA ARG A 109 17.80 18.98 11.63
C ARG A 109 17.67 19.68 12.95
N LEU A 110 18.78 20.25 13.40
CA LEU A 110 18.84 21.01 14.64
C LEU A 110 19.07 22.48 14.32
N GLY A 111 18.48 23.36 15.11
CA GLY A 111 18.62 24.81 15.00
C GLY A 111 19.42 25.39 16.14
N PHE A 112 20.07 26.51 15.82
CA PHE A 112 20.76 27.42 16.72
C PHE A 112 19.92 28.69 16.77
N THR A 113 19.05 28.84 17.77
CA THR A 113 18.07 29.95 17.85
C THR A 113 18.47 31.04 18.84
N ASN A 114 19.17 30.69 19.90
CA ASN A 114 19.77 31.64 20.84
C ASN A 114 21.22 32.02 20.45
N ASN A 115 21.82 31.29 19.52
CA ASN A 115 23.16 31.46 18.97
C ASN A 115 23.17 31.25 17.44
N GLN A 116 24.30 31.51 16.78
CA GLN A 116 24.54 31.15 15.38
C GLN A 116 25.95 30.60 15.23
N MET A 117 26.11 29.54 14.47
CA MET A 117 27.41 29.00 14.13
C MET A 117 28.12 29.91 13.12
N ILE A 118 29.43 30.09 13.31
CA ILE A 118 30.28 30.87 12.42
C ILE A 118 31.56 30.12 12.07
N ASN A 119 32.21 30.50 10.97
CA ASN A 119 33.57 30.02 10.69
C ASN A 119 34.61 30.71 11.58
N SER A 120 35.64 29.98 12.00
CA SER A 120 36.69 30.45 12.91
C SER A 120 37.81 31.23 12.20
N GLY A 121 37.86 31.19 10.87
CA GLY A 121 38.90 31.77 10.02
C GLY A 121 40.25 31.05 10.11
N ASN A 122 40.29 29.82 10.61
CA ASN A 122 41.53 29.07 10.84
C ASN A 122 41.30 27.54 10.70
N GLY A 123 42.34 26.72 10.92
CA GLY A 123 42.27 25.27 10.67
C GLY A 123 41.69 24.43 11.81
N THR A 124 40.93 25.02 12.73
CA THR A 124 40.25 24.32 13.82
C THR A 124 38.81 24.01 13.45
N PRO A 125 38.22 22.90 13.94
CA PRO A 125 36.80 22.63 13.75
C PRO A 125 35.90 23.76 14.25
N ASP A 126 34.86 24.06 13.49
CA ASP A 126 33.83 25.08 13.80
C ASP A 126 32.53 24.44 14.31
N LEU A 127 32.27 23.20 13.87
CA LEU A 127 31.16 22.37 14.29
C LEU A 127 31.72 21.12 14.96
N TRP A 128 31.07 20.67 16.02
CA TRP A 128 31.37 19.41 16.68
C TRP A 128 30.11 18.56 16.83
N LEU A 129 30.21 17.29 16.46
CA LEU A 129 29.17 16.30 16.60
C LEU A 129 29.57 15.27 17.66
N PHE A 130 28.70 15.12 18.66
CA PHE A 130 28.81 14.07 19.66
C PHE A 130 27.94 12.90 19.21
N GLU A 131 28.49 12.00 18.38
CA GLU A 131 27.88 10.67 18.21
C GLU A 131 28.45 9.69 19.26
N VAL A 132 27.62 8.73 19.60
CA VAL A 132 27.88 7.72 20.63
C VAL A 132 28.13 6.36 19.99
N GLY A 133 29.08 5.61 20.57
CA GLY A 133 29.38 4.24 20.15
C GLY A 133 30.59 4.14 19.22
N VAL A 134 31.09 2.91 19.03
CA VAL A 134 32.36 2.65 18.31
C VAL A 134 32.16 2.28 16.84
N ALA A 135 30.91 2.18 16.39
CA ALA A 135 30.60 1.89 15.00
C ALA A 135 30.93 3.14 14.17
N ALA A 136 31.73 2.97 13.12
CA ALA A 136 31.92 4.03 12.13
C ALA A 136 30.67 4.08 11.25
N GLU A 137 29.67 4.82 11.71
CA GLU A 137 28.51 5.19 10.94
C GLU A 137 28.86 6.42 10.10
N ARG A 138 28.27 6.52 8.91
CA ARG A 138 28.61 7.58 7.95
C ARG A 138 27.44 8.54 7.93
N SER A 139 27.70 9.78 8.33
CA SER A 139 26.71 10.85 8.42
C SER A 139 27.09 11.96 7.44
N SER A 140 26.18 12.32 6.53
CA SER A 140 26.33 13.51 5.70
C SER A 140 25.87 14.72 6.50
N ILE A 141 26.74 15.74 6.57
CA ILE A 141 26.48 16.97 7.32
C ILE A 141 26.27 18.12 6.34
N ALA A 142 25.14 18.81 6.49
CA ALA A 142 24.79 19.97 5.70
C ALA A 142 24.39 21.14 6.59
N LEU A 143 24.68 22.36 6.16
CA LEU A 143 24.44 23.58 6.94
C LEU A 143 23.44 24.48 6.23
N ARG A 144 22.60 25.15 7.02
CA ARG A 144 21.69 26.18 6.52
C ARG A 144 22.30 27.57 6.73
N PRO A 145 22.54 28.34 5.64
CA PRO A 145 23.09 29.69 5.75
C PRO A 145 22.05 30.68 6.30
N VAL A 146 22.51 31.62 7.13
CA VAL A 146 21.67 32.71 7.67
C VAL A 146 21.37 33.77 6.62
N ASP A 147 22.38 34.13 5.82
CA ASP A 147 22.35 35.28 4.91
C ASP A 147 22.76 34.93 3.49
N LEU A 148 22.48 35.87 2.57
CA LEU A 148 22.78 35.70 1.15
C LEU A 148 24.27 35.58 0.87
N SER A 149 25.12 36.30 1.60
CA SER A 149 26.58 36.21 1.40
C SER A 149 27.11 34.80 1.69
N THR A 150 26.66 34.19 2.78
CA THR A 150 27.03 32.82 3.16
C THR A 150 26.48 31.83 2.14
N ARG A 151 25.20 31.98 1.76
CA ARG A 151 24.58 31.12 0.73
C ARG A 151 25.33 31.19 -0.61
N ASP A 152 25.62 32.40 -1.09
CA ASP A 152 26.29 32.60 -2.36
C ASP A 152 27.72 32.05 -2.34
N ALA A 153 28.41 32.11 -1.19
CA ALA A 153 29.72 31.48 -0.99
C ALA A 153 29.64 29.95 -1.13
N MET A 154 28.64 29.31 -0.52
CA MET A 154 28.43 27.86 -0.62
C MET A 154 28.12 27.42 -2.05
N ILE A 155 27.25 28.17 -2.75
CA ILE A 155 26.93 27.92 -4.16
C ILE A 155 28.16 28.10 -5.04
N ALA A 156 28.93 29.17 -4.83
CA ALA A 156 30.15 29.44 -5.60
C ALA A 156 31.23 28.37 -5.39
N ALA A 157 31.29 27.77 -4.19
CA ALA A 157 32.14 26.63 -3.90
C ALA A 157 31.64 25.29 -4.48
N GLY A 158 30.42 25.26 -5.03
CA GLY A 158 29.82 24.07 -5.62
C GLY A 158 29.36 23.04 -4.59
N LEU A 159 29.06 23.47 -3.36
CA LEU A 159 28.50 22.58 -2.34
C LEU A 159 27.08 22.17 -2.74
N PRO A 160 26.72 20.87 -2.66
CA PRO A 160 25.42 20.41 -3.09
C PRO A 160 24.34 20.68 -2.04
N ASP A 161 23.19 21.18 -2.49
CA ASP A 161 21.92 21.18 -1.74
C ASP A 161 21.10 19.97 -2.22
N GLU A 162 21.24 18.82 -1.55
CA GLU A 162 20.79 17.53 -2.06
C GLU A 162 19.26 17.41 -2.13
N ASP A 163 18.54 17.99 -1.17
CA ASP A 163 17.08 17.98 -1.08
C ASP A 163 16.44 19.27 -1.60
N GLY A 164 17.24 20.31 -1.89
CA GLY A 164 16.75 21.59 -2.39
C GLY A 164 16.02 22.40 -1.33
N GLU A 165 16.23 22.07 -0.04
CA GLU A 165 15.58 22.70 1.11
C GLU A 165 16.48 23.76 1.78
N GLY A 166 17.61 24.12 1.14
CA GLY A 166 18.52 25.17 1.59
C GLY A 166 19.61 24.69 2.54
N TYR A 167 19.87 23.38 2.60
CA TYR A 167 20.96 22.79 3.39
C TYR A 167 22.08 22.32 2.46
N PHE A 168 23.25 22.93 2.57
CA PHE A 168 24.38 22.62 1.70
C PHE A 168 25.34 21.66 2.40
N THR A 169 25.63 20.51 1.78
CA THR A 169 26.53 19.49 2.33
C THR A 169 27.96 20.02 2.40
N VAL A 170 28.51 20.05 3.60
CA VAL A 170 29.87 20.53 3.90
C VAL A 170 30.86 19.38 4.13
N GLY A 171 30.37 18.19 4.46
CA GLY A 171 31.25 17.05 4.71
C GLY A 171 30.50 15.77 5.03
N ILE A 172 31.27 14.69 5.10
CA ILE A 172 30.82 13.39 5.60
C ILE A 172 31.67 13.09 6.84
N LEU A 173 31.00 12.77 7.94
CA LEU A 173 31.63 12.33 9.17
C LEU A 173 31.67 10.79 9.18
N GLU A 174 32.79 10.25 9.67
CA GLU A 174 32.98 8.81 9.88
C GLU A 174 33.49 8.61 11.32
N GLY A 175 32.73 7.88 12.14
CA GLY A 175 33.09 7.57 13.54
C GLY A 175 32.40 8.45 14.58
N ALA A 176 32.56 8.06 15.86
CA ALA A 176 31.78 8.52 17.00
C ALA A 176 31.77 10.05 17.22
N THR A 177 32.91 10.64 17.54
CA THR A 177 32.95 12.06 17.94
C THR A 177 33.95 12.79 17.06
N THR A 178 33.46 13.74 16.28
CA THR A 178 34.25 14.39 15.24
C THR A 178 33.70 15.77 14.88
N GLY A 179 34.55 16.61 14.32
CA GLY A 179 34.23 17.99 13.98
C GLY A 179 34.44 18.32 12.51
N ILE A 180 33.77 19.38 12.06
CA ILE A 180 33.93 19.94 10.71
C ILE A 180 34.60 21.32 10.82
N ASP A 181 35.69 21.47 10.10
CA ASP A 181 36.33 22.75 9.81
C ASP A 181 35.70 23.33 8.53
N ILE A 182 34.92 24.39 8.69
CA ILE A 182 34.22 25.09 7.60
C ILE A 182 35.23 25.88 6.77
N ASP A 183 36.30 26.41 7.35
CA ASP A 183 37.34 27.13 6.62
C ASP A 183 38.15 26.22 5.69
N ALA A 184 38.25 24.92 6.01
CA ALA A 184 38.78 23.91 5.08
C ALA A 184 37.88 23.68 3.87
N VAL A 185 36.56 23.77 4.05
CA VAL A 185 35.55 23.60 2.99
C VAL A 185 35.39 24.89 2.16
N LEU A 186 35.42 26.04 2.83
CA LEU A 186 35.23 27.38 2.29
C LEU A 186 36.42 28.27 2.67
N PRO A 187 37.58 28.14 1.98
CA PRO A 187 38.77 28.88 2.34
C PRO A 187 38.69 30.36 1.92
N GLY A 188 39.36 31.22 2.68
CA GLY A 188 39.54 32.64 2.35
C GLY A 188 38.52 33.58 2.99
N PHE A 189 37.64 33.07 3.85
CA PHE A 189 36.75 33.86 4.68
C PHE A 189 37.42 34.20 6.01
N ALA A 190 37.21 35.43 6.50
CA ALA A 190 37.65 35.82 7.83
C ALA A 190 36.74 35.19 8.89
N ASN A 191 37.21 35.12 10.14
CA ASN A 191 36.38 34.70 11.27
C ASN A 191 35.04 35.46 11.28
N GLY A 192 33.92 34.74 11.43
CA GLY A 192 32.59 35.33 11.52
C GLY A 192 31.99 35.81 10.20
N ALA A 193 32.66 35.59 9.07
CA ALA A 193 32.18 36.03 7.76
C ALA A 193 31.10 35.10 7.17
N LEU A 194 31.06 33.84 7.59
CA LEU A 194 30.05 32.85 7.24
C LEU A 194 29.19 32.57 8.48
N ARG A 195 27.86 32.51 8.30
CA ARG A 195 26.89 32.32 9.40
C ARG A 195 25.85 31.26 9.07
N TYR A 196 25.56 30.41 10.06
CA TYR A 196 24.63 29.30 9.93
C TYR A 196 23.70 29.22 11.15
N ASP A 197 22.42 28.95 10.93
CA ASP A 197 21.40 28.84 11.99
C ASP A 197 20.86 27.41 12.17
N ALA A 198 21.32 26.46 11.34
CA ALA A 198 20.92 25.07 11.47
C ALA A 198 21.94 24.12 10.84
N VAL A 199 21.93 22.89 11.36
CA VAL A 199 22.67 21.73 10.87
C VAL A 199 21.70 20.61 10.52
N GLN A 200 21.94 19.95 9.40
CA GLN A 200 21.29 18.71 8.99
C GLN A 200 22.30 17.57 9.10
N ILE A 201 21.88 16.50 9.76
CA ILE A 201 22.59 15.23 9.86
C ILE A 201 21.73 14.20 9.13
N ARG A 202 22.32 13.55 8.13
CA ARG A 202 21.67 12.48 7.38
C ARG A 202 22.50 11.22 7.49
N ASP A 203 21.90 10.15 7.99
CA ASP A 203 22.53 8.83 7.90
C ASP A 203 22.64 8.42 6.43
N ILE A 204 23.85 8.09 5.98
CA ILE A 204 24.12 7.64 4.60
C ILE A 204 24.66 6.22 4.56
N GLN A 205 24.72 5.51 5.69
CA GLN A 205 25.16 4.13 5.73
C GLN A 205 24.02 3.16 5.40
N GLY A 206 24.31 2.17 4.55
CA GLY A 206 23.36 1.11 4.22
C GLY A 206 23.37 0.00 5.27
N GLY A 207 22.44 0.05 6.24
CA GLY A 207 22.21 -1.00 7.25
C GLY A 207 20.79 -1.58 7.25
N ASP A 208 20.55 -2.61 8.05
CA ASP A 208 19.21 -3.06 8.44
C ASP A 208 18.77 -2.40 9.76
N CYS A 209 17.47 -2.31 10.01
CA CYS A 209 16.92 -1.74 11.26
C CYS A 209 17.09 -2.68 12.47
N ALA A 210 18.26 -3.32 12.61
CA ALA A 210 18.50 -4.39 13.55
C ALA A 210 19.11 -3.87 14.86
N GLY A 211 18.27 -3.29 15.71
CA GLY A 211 18.64 -2.89 17.07
C GLY A 211 18.32 -1.43 17.38
N PRO A 212 18.53 -1.01 18.65
CA PRO A 212 18.21 0.34 19.08
C PRO A 212 19.19 1.41 18.59
N ALA A 213 20.43 1.05 18.29
CA ALA A 213 21.48 1.96 17.82
C ALA A 213 21.72 1.72 16.31
N THR A 214 20.73 2.03 15.48
CA THR A 214 20.87 1.84 14.02
C THR A 214 21.08 3.19 13.35
N GLY A 215 22.22 3.38 12.68
CA GLY A 215 22.55 4.68 12.10
C GLY A 215 22.91 5.67 13.20
N ALA A 216 23.35 6.87 12.80
CA ALA A 216 23.97 7.84 13.70
C ALA A 216 23.23 8.03 15.04
N ASP A 217 23.96 7.87 16.14
CA ASP A 217 23.47 7.97 17.51
C ASP A 217 23.88 9.31 18.14
N ILE A 218 23.03 10.33 18.03
CA ILE A 218 23.38 11.72 18.38
C ILE A 218 23.07 12.01 19.84
N ASP A 219 24.08 12.51 20.56
CA ASP A 219 23.99 13.02 21.93
C ASP A 219 23.90 14.56 21.92
N ALA A 220 24.76 15.23 21.15
CA ALA A 220 24.73 16.67 21.05
C ALA A 220 25.38 17.19 19.76
N VAL A 221 25.06 18.43 19.43
CA VAL A 221 25.72 19.19 18.35
C VAL A 221 26.09 20.56 18.85
N CYS A 222 27.34 20.95 18.64
CA CYS A 222 27.83 22.23 19.08
C CYS A 222 28.51 23.04 17.97
N ALA A 223 28.21 24.34 17.96
CA ALA A 223 28.97 25.35 17.25
C ALA A 223 30.20 25.81 18.06
N VAL A 224 31.35 25.15 17.86
CA VAL A 224 32.63 25.50 18.51
C VAL A 224 32.98 26.97 18.32
N SER A 225 32.69 27.50 17.13
CA SER A 225 32.69 28.94 16.87
C SER A 225 31.26 29.42 16.69
N SER A 226 30.82 30.32 17.57
CA SER A 226 29.48 30.90 17.53
C SER A 226 29.46 32.42 17.73
N ALA A 227 28.37 33.05 17.33
CA ALA A 227 28.10 34.47 17.56
C ALA A 227 26.62 34.69 17.92
N PRO A 228 26.29 35.85 18.52
CA PRO A 228 24.89 36.23 18.74
C PRO A 228 24.08 36.24 17.43
N PRO A 229 22.79 35.87 17.48
CA PRO A 229 21.97 35.72 16.31
C PRO A 229 21.68 37.07 15.63
N VAL A 230 21.78 37.06 14.30
CA VAL A 230 21.33 38.14 13.41
C VAL A 230 20.35 37.58 12.37
N ASP A 231 19.45 38.41 11.88
CA ASP A 231 18.57 38.02 10.78
C ASP A 231 19.33 37.94 9.44
N CYS A 232 18.67 37.49 8.38
CA CYS A 232 19.30 37.38 7.05
C CYS A 232 19.73 38.73 6.43
N ARG A 233 19.40 39.87 7.05
CA ARG A 233 19.86 41.22 6.70
C ARG A 233 21.04 41.69 7.57
N GLY A 234 21.50 40.85 8.50
CA GLY A 234 22.55 41.17 9.47
C GLY A 234 22.07 42.03 10.64
N ILE A 235 20.75 42.13 10.87
CA ILE A 235 20.18 42.92 11.97
C ILE A 235 20.08 42.04 13.22
N SER A 236 20.75 42.44 14.30
CA SER A 236 20.63 41.79 15.60
C SER A 236 19.20 41.90 16.13
N GLY A 237 18.61 40.77 16.55
CA GLY A 237 17.21 40.68 16.99
C GLY A 237 16.17 40.88 15.87
N GLY A 238 16.59 40.93 14.61
CA GLY A 238 15.67 40.92 13.47
C GLY A 238 15.01 39.56 13.29
N SER A 239 13.90 39.52 12.56
CA SER A 239 13.12 38.29 12.31
C SER A 239 13.17 37.79 10.87
N ALA A 240 13.81 38.52 9.96
CA ALA A 240 13.88 38.14 8.55
C ALA A 240 14.68 36.85 8.36
N ARG A 241 14.22 35.97 7.46
CA ARG A 241 14.88 34.71 7.14
C ARG A 241 14.99 34.54 5.63
N LEU A 242 15.96 33.75 5.18
CA LEU A 242 15.97 33.27 3.81
C LEU A 242 14.77 32.34 3.61
N ASP A 243 13.96 32.65 2.60
CA ASP A 243 12.92 31.74 2.13
C ASP A 243 13.54 30.63 1.25
N ALA A 244 12.74 29.64 0.82
CA ALA A 244 13.20 28.54 -0.03
C ALA A 244 13.69 29.00 -1.41
N CYS A 245 13.37 30.23 -1.82
CA CYS A 245 13.88 30.86 -3.03
C CYS A 245 15.24 31.55 -2.80
N GLY A 246 15.70 31.62 -1.56
CA GLY A 246 16.88 32.34 -1.15
C GLY A 246 16.69 33.85 -1.22
N VAL A 247 15.51 34.35 -0.85
CA VAL A 247 15.24 35.78 -0.69
C VAL A 247 15.05 36.08 0.79
N CYS A 248 15.70 37.15 1.26
CA CYS A 248 15.65 37.57 2.66
C CYS A 248 14.41 38.42 2.96
N LEU A 249 13.38 37.80 3.52
CA LEU A 249 12.07 38.41 3.79
C LEU A 249 11.60 38.13 5.22
N GLU A 250 10.60 38.90 5.68
CA GLU A 250 9.92 38.53 6.92
C GLU A 250 9.10 37.25 6.71
N PRO A 251 9.03 36.32 7.69
CA PRO A 251 8.25 35.09 7.55
C PRO A 251 6.76 35.29 7.24
N ASN A 252 6.21 36.49 7.52
CA ASN A 252 4.83 36.87 7.24
C ASN A 252 4.67 37.72 5.96
N ASP A 253 5.74 37.97 5.21
CA ASP A 253 5.70 38.69 3.95
C ASP A 253 4.94 37.86 2.90
N PRO A 254 3.93 38.42 2.20
CA PRO A 254 3.23 37.70 1.13
C PRO A 254 4.13 37.20 -0.01
N ALA A 255 5.31 37.80 -0.19
CA ALA A 255 6.30 37.37 -1.18
C ALA A 255 7.18 36.20 -0.70
N PHE A 256 7.12 35.83 0.59
CA PHE A 256 7.87 34.71 1.15
C PHE A 256 7.51 33.41 0.41
N ASN A 257 8.53 32.71 -0.09
CA ASN A 257 8.41 31.48 -0.88
C ASN A 257 7.73 31.64 -2.25
N GLN A 258 7.54 32.86 -2.77
CA GLN A 258 6.78 33.06 -4.02
C GLN A 258 7.62 33.19 -5.28
N SER A 259 8.82 33.77 -5.21
CA SER A 259 9.58 34.13 -6.43
C SER A 259 10.06 32.94 -7.26
N CYS A 260 10.15 31.76 -6.63
CA CYS A 260 10.57 30.50 -7.23
C CYS A 260 9.48 29.42 -7.16
N ALA A 261 8.25 29.79 -6.78
CA ALA A 261 7.15 28.85 -6.71
C ALA A 261 6.75 28.38 -8.12
N ASP A 262 6.51 27.08 -8.24
CA ASP A 262 5.91 26.50 -9.43
C ASP A 262 4.42 26.87 -9.52
N CYS A 263 3.72 26.44 -10.57
CA CYS A 263 2.31 26.81 -10.72
C CYS A 263 1.38 26.23 -9.63
N ALA A 264 1.84 25.28 -8.82
CA ALA A 264 1.11 24.70 -7.70
C ALA A 264 1.43 25.43 -6.38
N GLY A 265 2.26 26.47 -6.43
CA GLY A 265 2.71 27.22 -5.27
C GLY A 265 3.84 26.52 -4.51
N VAL A 266 4.50 25.51 -5.10
CA VAL A 266 5.60 24.78 -4.45
C VAL A 266 6.93 25.46 -4.81
N PRO A 267 7.68 26.01 -3.83
CA PRO A 267 9.00 26.59 -4.07
C PRO A 267 9.95 25.60 -4.72
N ASN A 268 10.68 26.03 -5.76
CA ASN A 268 11.57 25.19 -6.57
C ASN A 268 10.89 23.94 -7.18
N GLY A 269 9.55 23.92 -7.23
CA GLY A 269 8.79 22.87 -7.89
C GLY A 269 8.98 22.89 -9.41
N GLN A 270 8.64 21.77 -10.05
CA GLN A 270 8.82 21.59 -11.50
C GLN A 270 7.51 21.67 -12.29
N SER A 271 6.37 21.92 -11.63
CA SER A 271 5.08 21.96 -12.30
C SER A 271 4.94 23.24 -13.12
N VAL A 272 4.41 23.12 -14.33
CA VAL A 272 4.13 24.27 -15.20
C VAL A 272 2.67 24.25 -15.63
N VAL A 273 2.15 25.43 -15.96
CA VAL A 273 0.80 25.53 -16.52
C VAL A 273 0.84 25.02 -17.95
N ASP A 274 0.06 23.98 -18.25
CA ASP A 274 -0.08 23.45 -19.60
C ASP A 274 -0.95 24.35 -20.49
N SER A 275 -1.09 24.02 -21.77
CA SER A 275 -1.90 24.83 -22.70
C SER A 275 -3.37 24.86 -22.31
N CYS A 276 -3.85 23.86 -21.56
CA CYS A 276 -5.22 23.78 -21.07
C CYS A 276 -5.45 24.57 -19.77
N GLY A 277 -4.41 25.21 -19.22
CA GLY A 277 -4.47 25.95 -17.96
C GLY A 277 -4.32 25.06 -16.72
N THR A 278 -3.92 23.80 -16.86
CA THR A 278 -3.72 22.88 -15.73
C THR A 278 -2.28 22.95 -15.25
N CYS A 279 -2.08 23.06 -13.94
CA CYS A 279 -0.75 22.97 -13.34
C CYS A 279 -0.32 21.51 -13.17
N ILE A 280 0.68 21.06 -13.94
CA ILE A 280 1.18 19.68 -13.89
C ILE A 280 2.62 19.60 -14.43
N LEU A 281 3.36 18.54 -14.08
CA LEU A 281 4.70 18.29 -14.63
C LEU A 281 4.66 18.20 -16.16
N ALA A 282 5.59 18.88 -16.83
CA ALA A 282 5.75 18.85 -18.29
C ALA A 282 6.02 17.43 -18.84
N THR A 283 6.55 16.55 -18.01
CA THR A 283 6.83 15.14 -18.34
C THR A 283 5.62 14.21 -18.16
N SER A 284 4.52 14.72 -17.61
CA SER A 284 3.32 13.92 -17.36
C SER A 284 2.64 13.52 -18.69
N PRO A 285 2.21 12.26 -18.85
CA PRO A 285 1.38 11.85 -19.99
C PRO A 285 0.03 12.59 -20.07
N ARG A 286 -0.37 13.25 -18.97
CA ARG A 286 -1.59 14.07 -18.91
C ARG A 286 -1.36 15.52 -19.33
N PHE A 287 -0.11 15.92 -19.60
CA PHE A 287 0.21 17.27 -20.05
C PHE A 287 -0.54 17.57 -21.35
N ASN A 288 -1.33 18.65 -21.36
CA ASN A 288 -2.26 19.03 -22.44
C ASN A 288 -3.43 18.06 -22.70
N ALA A 289 -3.53 16.92 -22.01
CA ALA A 289 -4.50 15.88 -22.36
C ALA A 289 -5.96 16.32 -22.14
N ALA A 290 -6.22 17.22 -21.20
CA ALA A 290 -7.57 17.67 -20.86
C ALA A 290 -8.27 18.44 -22.00
N CYS A 291 -7.50 19.13 -22.85
CA CYS A 291 -8.01 19.89 -23.97
C CYS A 291 -7.45 19.40 -25.32
N THR A 292 -6.78 18.26 -25.36
CA THR A 292 -6.35 17.63 -26.60
C THR A 292 -7.43 16.68 -27.07
N ASP A 293 -7.88 16.86 -28.31
CA ASP A 293 -8.87 15.99 -28.91
C ASP A 293 -8.28 14.62 -29.31
N CYS A 294 -9.10 13.67 -29.75
CA CYS A 294 -8.59 12.33 -30.05
C CYS A 294 -7.63 12.26 -31.26
N THR A 295 -7.47 13.33 -32.04
CA THR A 295 -6.50 13.44 -33.14
C THR A 295 -5.14 13.96 -32.66
N GLY A 296 -5.03 14.37 -31.40
CA GLY A 296 -3.86 15.05 -30.87
C GLY A 296 -3.89 16.57 -31.07
N THR A 297 -5.03 17.14 -31.46
CA THR A 297 -5.15 18.58 -31.69
C THR A 297 -5.58 19.30 -30.41
N LEU A 298 -4.75 20.24 -29.94
CA LEU A 298 -5.09 21.14 -28.83
C LEU A 298 -6.35 21.97 -29.17
N PHE A 299 -7.30 21.98 -28.23
CA PHE A 299 -8.63 22.59 -28.36
C PHE A 299 -9.43 22.10 -29.58
N GLY A 300 -9.10 20.92 -30.10
CA GLY A 300 -9.87 20.26 -31.14
C GLY A 300 -11.20 19.72 -30.61
N SER A 301 -12.11 19.41 -31.53
CA SER A 301 -13.46 18.93 -31.21
C SER A 301 -13.71 17.46 -31.56
N ALA A 302 -12.69 16.75 -32.07
CA ALA A 302 -12.85 15.34 -32.42
C ALA A 302 -12.94 14.49 -31.15
N ILE A 303 -13.90 13.55 -31.13
CA ILE A 303 -14.10 12.63 -30.01
C ILE A 303 -14.05 11.19 -30.49
N VAL A 304 -13.67 10.28 -29.59
CA VAL A 304 -13.76 8.85 -29.86
C VAL A 304 -15.22 8.44 -29.81
N ASP A 305 -15.72 7.87 -30.91
CA ASP A 305 -17.07 7.37 -31.01
C ASP A 305 -17.20 5.97 -30.37
N SER A 306 -18.42 5.42 -30.31
CA SER A 306 -18.68 4.07 -29.76
C SER A 306 -17.98 2.95 -30.54
N CYS A 307 -17.54 3.21 -31.77
CA CYS A 307 -16.77 2.29 -32.60
C CYS A 307 -15.26 2.38 -32.36
N GLY A 308 -14.81 3.28 -31.46
CA GLY A 308 -13.39 3.52 -31.19
C GLY A 308 -12.70 4.37 -32.26
N LEU A 309 -13.45 4.98 -33.17
CA LEU A 309 -12.90 5.87 -34.19
C LEU A 309 -12.88 7.31 -33.68
N CYS A 310 -11.77 7.99 -33.91
CA CYS A 310 -11.66 9.42 -33.64
C CYS A 310 -12.27 10.22 -34.79
N LEU A 311 -13.43 10.81 -34.57
CA LEU A 311 -14.19 11.54 -35.60
C LEU A 311 -14.78 12.83 -35.04
N GLN A 312 -15.15 13.75 -35.93
CA GLN A 312 -15.97 14.89 -35.54
C GLN A 312 -17.38 14.42 -35.16
N PRO A 313 -18.03 15.01 -34.14
CA PRO A 313 -19.41 14.65 -33.78
C PRO A 313 -20.42 14.79 -34.93
N GLY A 314 -20.10 15.61 -35.95
CA GLY A 314 -20.91 15.78 -37.16
C GLY A 314 -20.54 14.85 -38.33
N ASP A 315 -19.57 13.94 -38.17
CA ASP A 315 -19.15 13.03 -39.23
C ASP A 315 -20.24 11.99 -39.53
N THR A 316 -20.49 11.73 -40.82
CA THR A 316 -21.47 10.73 -41.25
C THR A 316 -21.15 9.30 -40.83
N LEU A 317 -19.89 9.00 -40.53
CA LEU A 317 -19.40 7.70 -40.08
C LEU A 317 -19.45 7.53 -38.55
N PHE A 318 -19.73 8.60 -37.80
CA PHE A 318 -19.80 8.58 -36.34
C PHE A 318 -20.83 7.56 -35.84
N ASN A 319 -20.38 6.59 -35.05
CA ASN A 319 -21.17 5.45 -34.54
C ASN A 319 -21.76 4.54 -35.63
N ARG A 320 -21.19 4.48 -36.85
CA ARG A 320 -21.79 3.69 -37.95
C ARG A 320 -20.97 2.52 -38.47
N THR A 321 -19.67 2.50 -38.19
CA THR A 321 -18.75 1.52 -38.80
C THR A 321 -18.77 0.15 -38.12
N CYS A 322 -19.29 0.08 -36.90
CA CYS A 322 -19.23 -1.09 -36.02
C CYS A 322 -20.61 -1.56 -35.53
N PHE A 323 -21.68 -1.27 -36.28
CA PHE A 323 -23.01 -1.75 -35.92
C PHE A 323 -23.03 -3.28 -35.83
N ASP A 324 -23.64 -3.78 -34.76
CA ASP A 324 -23.99 -5.18 -34.64
C ASP A 324 -25.20 -5.51 -35.54
N CYS A 325 -25.66 -6.76 -35.52
CA CYS A 325 -26.78 -7.16 -36.38
C CYS A 325 -28.15 -6.60 -35.94
N PHE A 326 -28.26 -6.01 -34.74
CA PHE A 326 -29.44 -5.25 -34.30
C PHE A 326 -29.33 -3.76 -34.65
N GLY A 327 -28.20 -3.31 -35.20
CA GLY A 327 -27.95 -1.91 -35.51
C GLY A 327 -27.46 -1.10 -34.31
N GLU A 328 -26.94 -1.76 -33.26
CA GLU A 328 -26.31 -1.08 -32.13
C GLU A 328 -24.79 -0.92 -32.35
N PRO A 329 -24.23 0.30 -32.27
CA PRO A 329 -22.79 0.50 -32.43
C PRO A 329 -22.03 -0.22 -31.32
N ALA A 330 -21.03 -1.03 -31.69
CA ALA A 330 -20.24 -1.85 -30.78
C ALA A 330 -21.11 -2.80 -29.92
N GLY A 331 -22.31 -3.13 -30.42
CA GLY A 331 -23.18 -4.11 -29.81
C GLY A 331 -22.60 -5.53 -29.93
N PRO A 332 -22.92 -6.43 -28.98
CA PRO A 332 -22.38 -7.79 -28.97
C PRO A 332 -23.14 -8.77 -29.89
N ALA A 333 -24.27 -8.38 -30.49
CA ALA A 333 -25.12 -9.30 -31.24
C ALA A 333 -24.48 -9.73 -32.57
N ARG A 334 -24.71 -10.99 -32.94
CA ARG A 334 -24.15 -11.57 -34.17
C ARG A 334 -25.22 -12.35 -34.92
N ILE A 335 -25.08 -12.41 -36.23
CA ILE A 335 -25.88 -13.31 -37.06
C ILE A 335 -25.39 -14.73 -36.76
N ASP A 336 -26.30 -15.59 -36.32
CA ASP A 336 -26.02 -17.00 -36.06
C ASP A 336 -26.01 -17.84 -37.35
N SER A 337 -25.78 -19.15 -37.24
CA SER A 337 -25.72 -20.05 -38.40
C SER A 337 -27.09 -20.24 -39.08
N CYS A 338 -28.17 -19.83 -38.42
CA CYS A 338 -29.54 -19.85 -38.94
C CYS A 338 -29.91 -18.54 -39.63
N GLY A 339 -29.00 -17.55 -39.67
CA GLY A 339 -29.24 -16.25 -40.27
C GLY A 339 -30.03 -15.30 -39.36
N ILE A 340 -30.21 -15.63 -38.08
CA ILE A 340 -30.94 -14.82 -37.11
C ILE A 340 -29.95 -13.99 -36.30
N CYS A 341 -30.26 -12.71 -36.11
CA CYS A 341 -29.49 -11.85 -35.22
C CYS A 341 -29.85 -12.16 -33.76
N LEU A 342 -28.88 -12.64 -32.98
CA LEU A 342 -29.05 -12.97 -31.56
C LEU A 342 -27.76 -12.61 -30.79
N LEU A 343 -27.87 -12.50 -29.47
CA LEU A 343 -26.69 -12.45 -28.62
C LEU A 343 -26.00 -13.82 -28.63
N PRO A 344 -24.65 -13.90 -28.65
CA PRO A 344 -23.95 -15.18 -28.53
C PRO A 344 -24.28 -15.98 -27.26
N SER A 345 -24.81 -15.32 -26.23
CA SER A 345 -25.29 -15.92 -24.98
C SER A 345 -26.77 -16.34 -25.02
N ASP A 346 -27.49 -16.05 -26.10
CA ASP A 346 -28.91 -16.39 -26.23
C ASP A 346 -29.08 -17.93 -26.34
N PRO A 347 -29.96 -18.57 -25.54
CA PRO A 347 -30.21 -20.00 -25.63
C PRO A 347 -30.67 -20.47 -27.01
N GLU A 348 -31.31 -19.61 -27.80
CA GLU A 348 -31.78 -19.89 -29.15
C GLU A 348 -30.71 -19.70 -30.22
N PHE A 349 -29.52 -19.20 -29.86
CA PHE A 349 -28.40 -19.06 -30.78
C PHE A 349 -28.06 -20.42 -31.41
N ASN A 350 -28.16 -20.52 -32.74
CA ASN A 350 -28.00 -21.75 -33.50
C ASN A 350 -29.07 -22.84 -33.26
N ARG A 351 -30.19 -22.55 -32.57
CA ARG A 351 -31.24 -23.55 -32.27
C ARG A 351 -32.37 -23.57 -33.30
N ALA A 352 -32.76 -22.43 -33.83
CA ALA A 352 -33.95 -22.30 -34.67
C ALA A 352 -33.93 -23.19 -35.93
N CYS A 353 -32.74 -23.45 -36.47
CA CYS A 353 -32.51 -24.29 -37.64
C CYS A 353 -31.76 -25.60 -37.31
N ALA A 354 -31.64 -25.96 -36.03
CA ALA A 354 -30.95 -27.19 -35.64
C ALA A 354 -31.76 -28.43 -36.01
N ASP A 355 -31.06 -29.45 -36.50
CA ASP A 355 -31.62 -30.78 -36.74
C ASP A 355 -31.83 -31.56 -35.42
N CYS A 356 -32.33 -32.80 -35.48
CA CYS A 356 -32.59 -33.55 -34.26
C CYS A 356 -31.32 -33.87 -33.42
N ALA A 357 -30.13 -33.74 -34.02
CA ALA A 357 -28.83 -33.95 -33.36
C ALA A 357 -28.27 -32.64 -32.77
N GLY A 358 -28.98 -31.52 -32.96
CA GLY A 358 -28.55 -30.20 -32.53
C GLY A 358 -27.60 -29.52 -33.52
N THR A 359 -27.48 -30.01 -34.76
CA THR A 359 -26.61 -29.42 -35.78
C THR A 359 -27.38 -28.36 -36.58
N PRO A 360 -26.97 -27.07 -36.59
CA PRO A 360 -27.61 -26.03 -37.37
C PRO A 360 -27.60 -26.34 -38.86
N ASN A 361 -28.75 -26.22 -39.52
CA ASN A 361 -28.98 -26.61 -40.92
C ASN A 361 -28.62 -28.08 -41.24
N GLY A 362 -28.60 -28.95 -40.23
CA GLY A 362 -28.42 -30.38 -40.41
C GLY A 362 -29.65 -31.05 -41.04
N LEU A 363 -29.47 -32.28 -41.51
CA LEU A 363 -30.51 -33.05 -42.20
C LEU A 363 -31.05 -34.23 -41.37
N ALA A 364 -30.56 -34.41 -40.14
CA ALA A 364 -31.01 -35.51 -39.30
C ALA A 364 -32.44 -35.26 -38.79
N VAL A 365 -33.27 -36.30 -38.86
CA VAL A 365 -34.66 -36.27 -38.37
C VAL A 365 -34.91 -37.42 -37.42
N PHE A 366 -35.93 -37.29 -36.58
CA PHE A 366 -36.40 -38.43 -35.80
C PHE A 366 -37.08 -39.44 -36.72
N ASP A 367 -36.67 -40.69 -36.61
CA ASP A 367 -37.33 -41.82 -37.25
C ASP A 367 -38.59 -42.24 -36.46
N GLU A 368 -39.39 -43.17 -36.98
CA GLU A 368 -40.60 -43.69 -36.33
C GLU A 368 -40.30 -44.42 -35.00
N CYS A 369 -39.06 -44.87 -34.82
CA CYS A 369 -38.59 -45.52 -33.61
C CYS A 369 -38.05 -44.53 -32.55
N GLY A 370 -38.00 -43.22 -32.88
CA GLY A 370 -37.54 -42.14 -32.00
C GLY A 370 -36.03 -41.91 -32.00
N PHE A 371 -35.28 -42.52 -32.92
CA PHE A 371 -33.84 -42.29 -33.08
C PHE A 371 -33.60 -41.09 -34.01
N CYS A 372 -32.62 -40.26 -33.67
CA CYS A 372 -32.20 -39.15 -34.52
C CYS A 372 -31.15 -39.62 -35.53
N LEU A 373 -31.54 -39.75 -36.81
CA LEU A 373 -30.70 -40.30 -37.87
C LEU A 373 -30.90 -39.52 -39.17
N LEU A 374 -29.95 -39.65 -40.10
CA LEU A 374 -30.19 -39.19 -41.47
C LEU A 374 -31.25 -40.09 -42.13
N PRO A 375 -32.16 -39.53 -42.95
CA PRO A 375 -33.12 -40.34 -43.71
C PRO A 375 -32.46 -41.40 -44.62
N THR A 376 -31.18 -41.23 -44.94
CA THR A 376 -30.37 -42.16 -45.74
C THR A 376 -29.67 -43.25 -44.91
N ASP A 377 -29.79 -43.21 -43.58
CA ASP A 377 -29.16 -44.19 -42.69
C ASP A 377 -29.80 -45.57 -42.89
N THR A 378 -28.98 -46.61 -43.05
CA THR A 378 -29.46 -47.98 -43.27
C THR A 378 -30.27 -48.55 -42.10
N THR A 379 -30.18 -47.95 -40.92
CA THR A 379 -30.87 -48.36 -39.69
C THR A 379 -32.11 -47.53 -39.36
N PHE A 380 -32.45 -46.54 -40.19
CA PHE A 380 -33.66 -45.71 -40.06
C PHE A 380 -34.92 -46.58 -40.05
N ASN A 381 -35.74 -46.48 -39.00
CA ASN A 381 -36.93 -47.30 -38.73
C ASN A 381 -36.67 -48.81 -38.49
N GLN A 382 -35.43 -49.25 -38.32
CA GLN A 382 -35.12 -50.68 -38.16
C GLN A 382 -34.90 -51.13 -36.70
N ARG A 383 -34.78 -50.19 -35.75
CA ARG A 383 -34.44 -50.48 -34.34
C ARG A 383 -35.59 -50.22 -33.36
N CYS A 384 -36.84 -50.34 -33.82
CA CYS A 384 -38.01 -50.21 -32.96
C CYS A 384 -38.00 -51.29 -31.87
N ALA A 385 -38.43 -50.93 -30.66
CA ALA A 385 -38.18 -51.59 -29.37
C ALA A 385 -38.70 -53.05 -29.19
N ASP A 386 -38.98 -53.79 -30.25
CA ASP A 386 -39.34 -55.22 -30.19
C ASP A 386 -38.16 -56.14 -29.83
N GLN A 387 -36.93 -55.62 -29.85
CA GLN A 387 -35.72 -56.40 -29.53
C GLN A 387 -34.79 -55.73 -28.50
N LEU A 388 -35.23 -54.69 -27.79
CA LEU A 388 -34.39 -54.01 -26.78
C LEU A 388 -34.82 -54.45 -25.36
N PRO A 389 -33.96 -55.15 -24.59
CA PRO A 389 -34.33 -55.65 -23.28
C PRO A 389 -34.44 -54.50 -22.28
N LEU A 390 -35.68 -54.16 -21.89
CA LEU A 390 -35.89 -53.52 -20.60
C LEU A 390 -35.50 -54.53 -19.52
N PHE A 391 -34.57 -54.15 -18.66
CA PHE A 391 -34.05 -55.05 -17.63
C PHE A 391 -34.58 -54.63 -16.26
N VAL A 392 -35.13 -55.60 -15.53
CA VAL A 392 -35.49 -55.47 -14.11
C VAL A 392 -34.80 -56.61 -13.37
N PRO A 393 -33.95 -56.32 -12.35
CA PRO A 393 -33.29 -57.36 -11.56
C PRO A 393 -34.29 -58.32 -10.90
N SER A 394 -33.89 -59.58 -10.74
CA SER A 394 -34.72 -60.63 -10.12
C SER A 394 -34.69 -60.63 -8.58
N GLY A 395 -33.88 -59.77 -7.96
CA GLY A 395 -33.86 -59.63 -6.51
C GLY A 395 -33.16 -58.34 -6.05
N PHE A 396 -33.56 -57.88 -4.86
CA PHE A 396 -33.02 -56.68 -4.21
C PHE A 396 -33.04 -56.84 -2.70
N SER A 397 -32.15 -56.15 -2.00
CA SER A 397 -31.91 -56.27 -0.56
C SER A 397 -32.06 -54.90 0.09
N PRO A 398 -33.26 -54.52 0.56
CA PRO A 398 -33.49 -53.22 1.19
C PRO A 398 -32.98 -53.23 2.64
N ASN A 399 -31.66 -53.15 2.81
CA ASN A 399 -30.96 -53.08 4.09
C ASN A 399 -30.27 -51.71 4.33
N ASP A 400 -30.48 -50.75 3.42
CA ASP A 400 -29.94 -49.38 3.43
C ASP A 400 -28.39 -49.34 3.44
N ASP A 401 -27.73 -50.34 2.83
CA ASP A 401 -26.26 -50.38 2.70
C ASP A 401 -25.73 -49.67 1.43
N GLY A 402 -26.64 -49.12 0.61
CA GLY A 402 -26.37 -48.45 -0.66
C GLY A 402 -26.32 -49.40 -1.86
N VAL A 403 -26.34 -50.71 -1.65
CA VAL A 403 -26.15 -51.75 -2.67
C VAL A 403 -27.45 -52.52 -2.86
N ASN A 404 -28.07 -52.35 -4.04
CA ASN A 404 -29.29 -53.07 -4.41
C ASN A 404 -30.47 -52.87 -3.43
N ASP A 405 -30.57 -51.69 -2.80
CA ASP A 405 -31.65 -51.32 -1.87
C ASP A 405 -33.01 -51.06 -2.52
N VAL A 406 -33.01 -50.78 -3.82
CA VAL A 406 -34.20 -50.35 -4.56
C VAL A 406 -34.30 -51.15 -5.84
N LEU A 407 -35.47 -51.75 -6.06
CA LEU A 407 -35.80 -52.35 -7.34
C LEU A 407 -35.87 -51.26 -8.41
N ARG A 408 -35.12 -51.44 -9.50
CA ARG A 408 -35.01 -50.48 -10.60
C ARG A 408 -35.29 -51.14 -11.94
N ILE A 409 -35.80 -50.36 -12.88
CA ILE A 409 -35.85 -50.72 -14.30
C ILE A 409 -34.78 -49.96 -15.05
N TYR A 410 -34.15 -50.61 -16.03
CA TYR A 410 -33.05 -50.08 -16.83
C TYR A 410 -33.37 -50.14 -18.33
N LYS A 411 -32.85 -49.19 -19.10
CA LYS A 411 -32.94 -49.16 -20.57
C LYS A 411 -31.67 -48.58 -21.20
N SER A 412 -31.49 -48.79 -22.51
CA SER A 412 -30.43 -48.09 -23.28
C SER A 412 -30.67 -46.58 -23.31
N GLN A 413 -29.58 -45.80 -23.38
CA GLN A 413 -29.63 -44.33 -23.47
C GLN A 413 -30.39 -43.85 -24.70
N ASP A 414 -30.40 -44.64 -25.77
CA ASP A 414 -31.02 -44.28 -27.05
C ASP A 414 -32.56 -44.41 -27.04
N ILE A 415 -33.15 -45.04 -26.02
CA ILE A 415 -34.60 -45.23 -25.92
C ILE A 415 -35.23 -44.05 -25.18
N ARG A 416 -36.09 -43.24 -25.80
CA ARG A 416 -36.86 -42.21 -25.08
C ARG A 416 -38.21 -42.74 -24.60
N ALA A 417 -38.34 -42.95 -23.29
CA ALA A 417 -39.55 -43.46 -22.65
C ALA A 417 -39.73 -42.89 -21.24
N ARG A 418 -40.92 -43.07 -20.66
CA ARG A 418 -41.22 -42.77 -19.25
C ARG A 418 -41.95 -43.94 -18.60
N VAL A 419 -41.68 -44.17 -17.31
CA VAL A 419 -42.49 -45.11 -16.52
C VAL A 419 -43.78 -44.39 -16.16
N ARG A 420 -44.94 -44.88 -16.63
CA ARG A 420 -46.25 -44.31 -16.25
C ARG A 420 -46.66 -44.77 -14.86
N ALA A 421 -46.52 -46.07 -14.60
CA ALA A 421 -46.89 -46.69 -13.33
C ALA A 421 -46.13 -47.99 -13.13
N CYS A 422 -45.90 -48.36 -11.88
CA CYS A 422 -45.40 -49.66 -11.46
C CYS A 422 -46.27 -50.17 -10.30
N ARG A 423 -46.68 -51.44 -10.35
CA ARG A 423 -47.48 -52.11 -9.31
C ARG A 423 -46.77 -53.38 -8.86
N ILE A 424 -46.70 -53.58 -7.55
CA ILE A 424 -46.06 -54.73 -6.88
C ILE A 424 -47.14 -55.52 -6.15
N TYR A 425 -47.17 -56.83 -6.35
CA TYR A 425 -48.14 -57.74 -5.77
C TYR A 425 -47.44 -58.83 -4.94
N ASP A 426 -48.10 -59.31 -3.88
CA ASP A 426 -47.71 -60.54 -3.19
C ASP A 426 -48.07 -61.79 -4.01
N ARG A 427 -47.70 -62.98 -3.49
CA ARG A 427 -47.97 -64.27 -4.16
C ARG A 427 -49.45 -64.65 -4.23
N TRP A 428 -50.31 -63.96 -3.48
CA TRP A 428 -51.75 -64.19 -3.44
C TRP A 428 -52.52 -63.17 -4.30
N GLY A 429 -51.80 -62.26 -4.97
CA GLY A 429 -52.38 -61.21 -5.82
C GLY A 429 -52.78 -59.94 -5.06
N GLY A 430 -52.45 -59.83 -3.77
CA GLY A 430 -52.63 -58.61 -2.99
C GLY A 430 -51.66 -57.52 -3.45
N LEU A 431 -52.15 -56.30 -3.67
CA LEU A 431 -51.31 -55.15 -4.05
C LEU A 431 -50.51 -54.67 -2.82
N ILE A 432 -49.19 -54.61 -2.95
CA ILE A 432 -48.25 -54.24 -1.89
C ILE A 432 -47.71 -52.82 -2.08
N ALA A 433 -47.46 -52.40 -3.32
CA ALA A 433 -46.99 -51.05 -3.61
C ALA A 433 -47.40 -50.60 -5.02
N GLN A 434 -47.55 -49.30 -5.19
CA GLN A 434 -47.73 -48.66 -6.49
C GLN A 434 -46.89 -47.38 -6.57
N THR A 435 -46.17 -47.18 -7.68
CA THR A 435 -45.29 -46.02 -7.93
C THR A 435 -45.45 -45.49 -9.35
N GLY A 436 -44.94 -44.28 -9.62
CA GLY A 436 -45.00 -43.60 -10.91
C GLY A 436 -45.95 -42.38 -10.94
N PRO A 437 -45.88 -41.52 -11.97
CA PRO A 437 -44.98 -41.57 -13.13
C PRO A 437 -43.54 -41.13 -12.80
N ALA A 438 -42.56 -41.63 -13.55
CA ALA A 438 -41.14 -41.29 -13.38
C ALA A 438 -40.44 -41.06 -14.74
N VAL A 439 -39.53 -40.09 -14.77
CA VAL A 439 -38.61 -39.89 -15.91
C VAL A 439 -37.67 -41.08 -15.96
N PHE A 440 -37.51 -41.65 -17.14
CA PHE A 440 -36.66 -42.81 -17.37
C PHE A 440 -35.52 -42.35 -18.29
N THR A 441 -34.44 -41.80 -17.73
CA THR A 441 -33.27 -41.33 -18.50
C THR A 441 -32.40 -42.51 -18.92
N ASP A 442 -31.98 -43.32 -17.95
CA ASP A 442 -31.15 -44.52 -18.06
C ASP A 442 -31.70 -45.62 -17.15
N ARG A 443 -32.19 -45.23 -15.98
CA ARG A 443 -32.89 -46.06 -14.99
C ARG A 443 -34.08 -45.33 -14.36
N ALA A 444 -34.99 -46.07 -13.74
CA ALA A 444 -36.04 -45.52 -12.90
C ALA A 444 -36.24 -46.41 -11.65
N ASP A 445 -36.40 -45.76 -10.50
CA ASP A 445 -36.66 -46.42 -9.21
C ASP A 445 -38.11 -46.88 -9.14
N LEU A 446 -38.32 -48.19 -8.96
CA LEU A 446 -39.63 -48.82 -8.95
C LEU A 446 -40.18 -49.04 -7.54
N TRP A 447 -39.38 -49.61 -6.63
CA TRP A 447 -39.85 -50.01 -5.30
C TRP A 447 -38.72 -50.16 -4.27
N ARG A 448 -38.94 -49.66 -3.04
CA ARG A 448 -37.96 -49.66 -1.94
C ARG A 448 -38.15 -50.76 -0.88
N GLY A 449 -39.21 -51.57 -0.93
CA GLY A 449 -39.35 -52.76 -0.08
C GLY A 449 -39.52 -52.58 1.44
N ARG A 450 -39.62 -51.36 1.98
CA ARG A 450 -39.52 -51.07 3.43
C ARG A 450 -40.47 -51.86 4.34
N GLU A 451 -41.72 -52.07 3.94
CA GLU A 451 -42.75 -52.73 4.77
C GLU A 451 -43.05 -54.18 4.37
N ALA A 452 -42.38 -54.70 3.33
CA ALA A 452 -42.61 -56.06 2.84
C ALA A 452 -41.74 -57.08 3.60
N ALA A 453 -42.27 -58.28 3.87
CA ALA A 453 -41.50 -59.40 4.41
C ALA A 453 -40.55 -59.98 3.33
N SER A 454 -39.49 -60.69 3.75
CA SER A 454 -38.63 -61.40 2.80
C SER A 454 -39.44 -62.45 2.04
N GLY A 455 -39.34 -62.46 0.71
CA GLY A 455 -40.19 -63.29 -0.13
C GLY A 455 -40.21 -62.87 -1.60
N VAL A 456 -41.00 -63.58 -2.40
CA VAL A 456 -41.15 -63.32 -3.84
C VAL A 456 -42.39 -62.46 -4.08
N TYR A 457 -42.21 -61.40 -4.86
CA TYR A 457 -43.24 -60.45 -5.28
C TYR A 457 -43.33 -60.42 -6.81
N VAL A 458 -44.48 -60.02 -7.34
CA VAL A 458 -44.72 -59.86 -8.78
C VAL A 458 -44.82 -58.37 -9.12
N TYR A 459 -44.09 -57.91 -10.13
CA TYR A 459 -44.18 -56.53 -10.60
C TYR A 459 -44.85 -56.42 -11.96
N VAL A 460 -45.54 -55.30 -12.18
CA VAL A 460 -46.10 -54.88 -13.47
C VAL A 460 -45.76 -53.41 -13.69
N VAL A 461 -44.96 -53.10 -14.70
CA VAL A 461 -44.53 -51.74 -15.05
C VAL A 461 -45.13 -51.34 -16.39
N GLU A 462 -45.82 -50.19 -16.41
CA GLU A 462 -46.32 -49.53 -17.60
C GLU A 462 -45.26 -48.56 -18.12
N VAL A 463 -44.67 -48.85 -19.27
CA VAL A 463 -43.66 -48.00 -19.91
C VAL A 463 -44.28 -47.37 -21.15
N GLN A 464 -44.28 -46.04 -21.22
CA GLN A 464 -44.74 -45.28 -22.37
C GLN A 464 -43.56 -44.74 -23.15
N TYR A 465 -43.51 -45.04 -24.44
CA TYR A 465 -42.50 -44.56 -25.38
C TYR A 465 -42.89 -43.19 -25.94
N GLN A 466 -41.94 -42.51 -26.58
CA GLN A 466 -42.16 -41.17 -27.13
C GLN A 466 -43.24 -41.13 -28.23
N ASP A 467 -43.41 -42.23 -28.97
CA ASP A 467 -44.48 -42.43 -29.96
C ASP A 467 -45.90 -42.54 -29.32
N GLY A 468 -45.98 -42.53 -27.99
CA GLY A 468 -47.21 -42.66 -27.23
C GLY A 468 -47.60 -44.11 -26.90
N THR A 469 -46.94 -45.10 -27.51
CA THR A 469 -47.18 -46.54 -27.30
C THR A 469 -46.88 -46.93 -25.85
N VAL A 470 -47.74 -47.76 -25.26
CA VAL A 470 -47.56 -48.26 -23.89
C VAL A 470 -47.31 -49.76 -23.91
N ARG A 471 -46.23 -50.20 -23.25
CA ARG A 471 -45.90 -51.63 -23.06
C ARG A 471 -45.89 -51.99 -21.58
N LEU A 472 -46.27 -53.24 -21.29
CA LEU A 472 -46.24 -53.80 -19.95
C LEU A 472 -45.01 -54.68 -19.77
N VAL A 473 -44.16 -54.33 -18.81
CA VAL A 473 -43.06 -55.19 -18.35
C VAL A 473 -43.52 -55.91 -17.09
N LYS A 474 -43.44 -57.25 -17.09
CA LYS A 474 -43.93 -58.10 -16.00
C LYS A 474 -42.87 -59.12 -15.60
N GLY A 475 -42.79 -59.42 -14.32
CA GLY A 475 -41.89 -60.45 -13.80
C GLY A 475 -42.03 -60.62 -12.31
N SER A 476 -41.16 -61.46 -11.74
CA SER A 476 -41.05 -61.65 -10.30
C SER A 476 -39.72 -61.09 -9.78
N VAL A 477 -39.73 -60.68 -8.51
CA VAL A 477 -38.57 -60.17 -7.78
C VAL A 477 -38.54 -60.80 -6.39
N THR A 478 -37.35 -61.20 -5.95
CA THR A 478 -37.13 -61.71 -4.59
C THR A 478 -36.60 -60.59 -3.70
N LEU A 479 -37.32 -60.27 -2.63
CA LEU A 479 -36.84 -59.39 -1.57
C LEU A 479 -36.09 -60.24 -0.54
N ILE A 480 -34.80 -59.93 -0.33
CA ILE A 480 -33.90 -60.62 0.59
C ILE A 480 -33.55 -59.65 1.74
N ARG A 481 -33.49 -60.14 2.97
CA ARG A 481 -32.95 -59.42 4.13
C ARG A 481 -31.91 -60.26 4.84
#